data_AF-A0A2H9LIP7-F1
#
_entry.id   AF-A0A2H9LIP7-F1
#
_cell.length_a   1.000
_cell.length_b   1.000
_cell.length_c   1.000
_cell.angle_alpha   90.00
_cell.angle_beta   90.00
_cell.angle_gamma   90.00
#
_symmetry.space_group_name_H-M   'P 1'
#
loop_
_entity.id
_entity.type
_entity.pdbx_description
1 polymer ?
#
loop_
_entity_poly.entity_id
_entity_poly.type
_entity_poly.pdbx_seq_one_letter_code
_entity_poly.pdbx_strand_id
1 'polypeptide(L)'
;MAKVSLYINEEVWAKFREEVFRKYGSLRKLSSEVEALLRSTLVQDKVKSEFERLGIKTEGTISSREVKEKRPMLKGPASEKMVREMRQKRVAEALSRQ
;
A
#
# COMPACT_ATOMS: atom_id res chain seq x y z
N MET A 1 -23.95 9.37 15.02
CA MET A 1 -23.90 9.17 13.56
C MET A 1 -24.83 10.17 12.90
N ALA A 2 -24.40 10.80 11.80
CA ALA A 2 -25.29 11.60 10.97
C ALA A 2 -26.11 10.67 10.07
N LYS A 3 -27.39 11.00 9.85
CA LYS A 3 -28.23 10.28 8.89
C LYS A 3 -27.90 10.79 7.48
N VAL A 4 -27.63 9.87 6.56
CA VAL A 4 -27.36 10.16 5.15
C VAL A 4 -28.40 9.43 4.31
N SER A 5 -28.90 10.10 3.27
CA SER A 5 -29.79 9.52 2.26
C SER A 5 -29.02 9.39 0.95
N LEU A 6 -29.15 8.24 0.28
CA LEU A 6 -28.49 7.93 -0.98
C LEU A 6 -29.57 7.47 -1.97
N TYR A 7 -29.47 7.90 -3.22
CA TYR A 7 -30.32 7.42 -4.30
C TYR A 7 -29.54 6.38 -5.10
N ILE A 8 -30.07 5.15 -5.12
CA ILE A 8 -29.44 3.98 -5.76
C ILE A 8 -30.50 3.34 -6.64
N ASN A 9 -30.07 2.75 -7.76
CA ASN A 9 -30.96 1.94 -8.60
C ASN A 9 -31.58 0.78 -7.77
N GLU A 10 -32.89 0.58 -7.90
CA GLU A 10 -33.64 -0.39 -7.09
C GLU A 10 -33.18 -1.84 -7.34
N GLU A 11 -32.84 -2.21 -8.57
CA GLU A 11 -32.39 -3.57 -8.90
C GLU A 11 -31.05 -3.88 -8.23
N VAL A 12 -30.13 -2.91 -8.24
CA VAL A 12 -28.83 -3.02 -7.57
C VAL A 12 -29.03 -3.10 -6.05
N TRP A 13 -29.93 -2.28 -5.52
CA TRP A 13 -30.25 -2.27 -4.09
C TRP A 13 -30.90 -3.57 -3.61
N ALA A 14 -31.80 -4.16 -4.40
CA ALA A 14 -32.43 -5.44 -4.10
C ALA A 14 -31.39 -6.57 -3.99
N LYS A 15 -30.48 -6.67 -4.98
CA LYS A 15 -29.38 -7.64 -4.96
C LYS A 15 -28.47 -7.46 -3.75
N PHE A 16 -28.13 -6.20 -3.42
CA PHE A 16 -27.31 -5.91 -2.24
C PHE A 16 -27.99 -6.34 -0.94
N ARG A 17 -29.29 -6.07 -0.78
CA ARG A 17 -30.06 -6.53 0.40
C ARG A 17 -30.06 -8.04 0.53
N GLU A 18 -30.22 -8.75 -0.58
CA GLU A 18 -30.19 -10.22 -0.60
C GLU A 18 -28.83 -10.75 -0.14
N GLU A 19 -27.73 -10.20 -0.64
CA GLU A 19 -26.37 -10.57 -0.23
C GLU A 19 -26.12 -10.30 1.27
N VAL A 20 -26.54 -9.13 1.78
CA VAL A 20 -26.44 -8.83 3.22
C VAL A 20 -27.26 -9.81 4.05
N PHE A 21 -28.46 -10.15 3.59
CA PHE A 21 -29.31 -11.12 4.28
C PHE A 21 -28.72 -12.53 4.26
N ARG A 22 -28.18 -12.98 3.12
CA ARG A 22 -27.48 -14.27 3.01
C ARG A 22 -26.27 -14.35 3.96
N LYS A 23 -25.54 -13.26 4.12
CA LYS A 23 -24.34 -13.20 4.97
C LYS A 23 -24.64 -13.17 6.47
N TYR A 24 -25.65 -12.42 6.89
CA TYR A 24 -25.91 -12.16 8.31
C TYR A 24 -27.23 -12.71 8.84
N GLY A 25 -28.07 -13.29 7.98
CA GLY A 25 -29.44 -13.72 8.30
C GLY A 25 -30.37 -12.56 8.66
N SER A 26 -29.96 -11.30 8.45
CA SER A 26 -30.71 -10.13 8.87
C SER A 26 -30.32 -8.88 8.09
N LEU A 27 -31.30 -8.01 7.84
CA LEU A 27 -31.10 -6.69 7.24
C LEU A 27 -30.67 -5.63 8.27
N ARG A 28 -30.57 -5.96 9.57
CA ARG A 28 -30.10 -5.00 10.61
C ARG A 28 -28.66 -4.52 10.38
N LYS A 29 -27.89 -5.23 9.55
CA LYS A 29 -26.50 -4.91 9.20
C LYS A 29 -26.35 -4.10 7.90
N LEU A 30 -27.46 -3.69 7.27
CA LEU A 30 -27.42 -2.98 5.99
C LEU A 30 -26.54 -1.73 6.03
N SER A 31 -26.76 -0.85 7.03
CA SER A 31 -26.01 0.40 7.16
C SER A 31 -24.53 0.15 7.42
N SER A 32 -24.21 -0.85 8.24
CA SER A 32 -22.82 -1.25 8.51
C SER A 32 -22.13 -1.75 7.24
N GLU A 33 -22.85 -2.46 6.38
CA GLU A 33 -22.25 -3.03 5.18
C GLU A 33 -22.12 -2.03 4.04
N VAL A 34 -23.03 -1.07 3.93
CA VAL A 34 -22.84 0.12 3.08
C VAL A 34 -21.61 0.91 3.54
N GLU A 35 -21.46 1.11 4.84
CA GLU A 35 -20.28 1.80 5.39
C GLU A 35 -18.99 1.03 5.14
N ALA A 36 -18.99 -0.29 5.33
CA ALA A 36 -17.85 -1.15 5.06
C ALA A 36 -17.45 -1.11 3.57
N LEU A 37 -18.44 -1.14 2.66
CA LEU A 37 -18.22 -1.03 1.23
C LEU A 37 -17.55 0.31 0.88
N LEU A 38 -18.09 1.43 1.39
CA LEU A 38 -17.52 2.76 1.18
C LEU A 38 -16.11 2.88 1.77
N ARG A 39 -15.86 2.34 2.96
CA ARG A 39 -14.52 2.31 3.56
C ARG A 39 -13.56 1.40 2.77
N SER A 40 -14.07 0.34 2.15
CA SER A 40 -13.26 -0.58 1.35
C SER A 40 -12.85 0.00 0.01
N THR A 41 -13.65 0.87 -0.60
CA THR A 41 -13.25 1.62 -1.81
C THR A 41 -12.31 2.76 -1.48
N LEU A 42 -12.43 3.34 -0.29
CA LEU A 42 -11.50 4.33 0.26
C LEU A 42 -10.24 3.67 0.86
N VAL A 43 -9.66 2.62 0.23
CA VAL A 43 -8.44 1.92 0.72
C VAL A 43 -7.32 2.91 1.06
N GLN A 44 -7.19 3.98 0.28
CA GLN A 44 -6.22 5.04 0.53
C GLN A 44 -6.45 5.71 1.89
N ASP A 45 -7.71 5.97 2.27
CA ASP A 45 -8.06 6.55 3.56
C ASP A 45 -7.85 5.56 4.71
N LYS A 46 -8.07 4.27 4.49
CA LYS A 46 -7.80 3.26 5.52
C LYS A 46 -6.31 3.15 5.80
N VAL A 47 -5.48 3.06 4.75
CA VAL A 47 -4.01 3.06 4.88
C VAL A 47 -3.52 4.34 5.54
N LYS A 48 -4.05 5.50 5.11
CA LYS A 48 -3.75 6.81 5.71
C LYS A 48 -4.10 6.83 7.21
N SER A 49 -5.28 6.35 7.58
CA SER A 49 -5.75 6.32 8.97
C SER A 49 -4.91 5.42 9.88
N GLU A 50 -4.42 4.28 9.37
CA GLU A 50 -3.52 3.41 10.15
C GLU A 50 -2.12 4.03 10.32
N PHE A 51 -1.59 4.73 9.30
CA PHE A 51 -0.35 5.50 9.44
C PHE A 51 -0.50 6.68 10.42
N GLU A 52 -1.63 7.37 10.40
CA GLU A 52 -1.95 8.42 11.38
C GLU A 52 -2.02 7.87 12.81
N ARG A 53 -2.58 6.67 13.02
CA ARG A 53 -2.58 5.98 14.33
C ARG A 53 -1.18 5.64 14.82
N LEU A 54 -0.22 5.42 13.92
CA LEU A 54 1.19 5.22 14.24
C LEU A 54 1.96 6.54 14.46
N GLY A 55 1.28 7.70 14.42
CA GLY A 55 1.90 9.01 14.55
C GLY A 55 2.66 9.48 13.30
N ILE A 56 2.48 8.80 12.17
CA ILE A 56 3.13 9.14 10.90
C ILE A 56 2.22 10.09 10.12
N LYS A 57 2.65 11.34 9.95
CA LYS A 57 1.96 12.30 9.09
C LYS A 57 2.07 11.84 7.64
N THR A 58 0.93 11.52 7.04
CA THR A 58 0.84 11.09 5.64
C THR A 58 0.25 12.22 4.80
N GLU A 59 1.08 12.84 3.96
CA GLU A 59 0.64 13.88 3.00
C GLU A 59 -0.01 13.28 1.74
N GLY A 60 -0.22 11.95 1.70
CA GLY A 60 -0.84 11.23 0.60
C GLY A 60 -0.01 10.03 0.15
N THR A 61 -0.40 9.44 -0.99
CA THR A 61 0.37 8.37 -1.64
C THR A 61 1.41 8.98 -2.59
N ILE A 62 2.68 8.68 -2.34
CA ILE A 62 3.79 9.09 -3.22
C ILE A 62 3.86 8.10 -4.40
N SER A 63 4.00 8.61 -5.62
CA SER A 63 4.14 7.76 -6.81
C SER A 63 5.49 7.03 -6.81
N SER A 64 5.56 5.85 -7.43
CA SER A 64 6.84 5.11 -7.55
C SER A 64 7.91 5.89 -8.31
N ARG A 65 7.51 6.84 -9.17
CA ARG A 65 8.43 7.75 -9.88
C ARG A 65 9.05 8.76 -8.91
N GLU A 66 8.24 9.44 -8.11
CA GLU A 66 8.73 10.37 -7.08
C GLU A 66 9.63 9.69 -6.05
N VAL A 67 9.34 8.44 -5.69
CA VAL A 67 10.22 7.65 -4.80
C VAL A 67 11.58 7.40 -5.46
N LYS A 68 11.63 7.13 -6.77
CA LYS A 68 12.90 6.98 -7.50
C LYS A 68 13.68 8.29 -7.57
N GLU A 69 13.00 9.40 -7.77
CA GLU A 69 13.62 10.73 -7.86
C GLU A 69 14.16 11.23 -6.52
N LYS A 70 13.42 10.99 -5.42
CA LYS A 70 13.83 11.39 -4.07
C LYS A 70 14.75 10.39 -3.37
N ARG A 71 14.96 9.20 -3.94
CA ARG A 71 15.85 8.19 -3.34
C ARG A 71 17.27 8.75 -3.22
N PRO A 72 17.92 8.64 -2.03
CA PRO A 72 19.32 8.97 -1.89
C PRO A 72 20.16 8.13 -2.86
N MET A 73 20.91 8.80 -3.73
CA MET A 73 21.91 8.11 -4.55
C MET A 73 23.08 7.70 -3.65
N LEU A 74 23.41 6.41 -3.67
CA LEU A 74 24.60 5.91 -2.98
C LEU A 74 25.82 6.62 -3.54
N LYS A 75 26.58 7.30 -2.66
CA LYS A 75 27.84 7.93 -3.03
C LYS A 75 28.88 6.83 -3.20
N GLY A 76 29.57 6.84 -4.33
CA GLY A 76 30.70 5.94 -4.58
C GLY A 76 30.67 5.29 -5.96
N PRO A 77 31.75 4.60 -6.32
CA PRO A 77 31.81 3.80 -7.55
C PRO A 77 30.75 2.69 -7.50
N ALA A 78 30.25 2.28 -8.66
CA ALA A 78 29.33 1.16 -8.77
C ALA A 78 29.90 -0.06 -8.03
N SER A 79 29.05 -0.78 -7.29
CA SER A 79 29.45 -1.96 -6.52
C SER A 79 30.20 -2.99 -7.35
N GLU A 80 29.88 -3.06 -8.65
CA GLU A 80 30.60 -3.88 -9.62
C GLU A 80 32.10 -3.54 -9.71
N LYS A 81 32.46 -2.24 -9.74
CA LYS A 81 33.87 -1.81 -9.75
C LYS A 81 34.58 -2.22 -8.46
N MET A 82 33.95 -2.02 -7.31
CA MET A 82 34.52 -2.44 -6.03
C MET A 82 34.74 -3.96 -5.98
N VAL A 83 33.77 -4.74 -6.44
CA VAL A 83 33.89 -6.22 -6.48
C VAL A 83 34.98 -6.67 -7.44
N ARG A 84 35.13 -5.99 -8.58
CA ARG A 84 36.19 -6.28 -9.56
C ARG A 84 37.57 -5.99 -8.99
N GLU A 85 37.77 -4.85 -8.33
CA GLU A 85 39.04 -4.50 -7.68
C GLU A 85 39.39 -5.50 -6.57
N MET A 86 38.41 -5.91 -5.75
CA MET A 86 38.63 -6.92 -4.71
C MET A 86 39.06 -8.28 -5.28
N ARG A 87 38.54 -8.67 -6.45
CA ARG A 87 38.96 -9.90 -7.14
C ARG A 87 40.38 -9.76 -7.69
N GLN A 88 40.68 -8.63 -8.33
CA GLN A 88 42.01 -8.38 -8.89
C GLN A 88 43.10 -8.36 -7.80
N LYS A 89 42.83 -7.71 -6.66
CA LYS A 89 43.74 -7.75 -5.50
C LYS A 89 43.99 -9.18 -5.01
N ARG A 90 42.94 -9.99 -4.86
CA ARG A 90 43.06 -11.40 -4.46
C ARG A 90 43.93 -12.22 -5.42
N VAL A 91 43.74 -12.02 -6.72
CA VAL A 91 44.53 -12.73 -7.76
C VAL A 91 45.99 -12.27 -7.72
N ALA A 92 46.25 -10.97 -7.59
CA ALA A 92 47.60 -10.43 -7.50
C ALA A 92 48.34 -10.92 -6.23
N GLU A 93 47.66 -10.96 -5.08
CA GLU A 93 48.22 -11.51 -3.84
C GLU A 93 48.54 -13.00 -3.96
N ALA A 94 47.68 -13.78 -4.60
CA ALA A 94 47.91 -15.21 -4.83
C ALA A 94 49.12 -15.47 -5.74
N LEU A 95 49.29 -14.67 -6.80
CA LEU A 95 50.43 -14.76 -7.72
C LEU A 95 51.75 -14.30 -7.08
N SER A 96 51.70 -13.34 -6.14
CA SER A 96 52.90 -12.84 -5.44
C SER A 96 53.48 -13.80 -4.39
N ARG A 97 52.73 -14.84 -4.01
CA ARG A 97 53.11 -15.86 -3.00
C ARG A 97 53.62 -17.16 -3.62
N GLN A 98 53.70 -17.25 -4.95
CA GLN A 98 54.39 -18.32 -5.68
C GLN A 98 55.83 -17.89 -5.98
#